data_AF-A0A4V0WW64-F1
#
_entry.id   AF-A0A4V0WW64-F1
#
_cell.length_a   1.000
_cell.length_b   1.000
_cell.length_c   1.000
_cell.angle_alpha   90.00
_cell.angle_beta   90.00
_cell.angle_gamma   90.00
#
_symmetry.space_group_name_H-M   'P 1'
#
loop_
_entity.id
_entity.type
_entity.pdbx_description
1 polymer ?
#
loop_
_entity_poly.entity_id
_entity_poly.type
_entity_poly.pdbx_seq_one_letter_code
_entity_poly.pdbx_strand_id
1 'polypeptide(L)'
;MGQPVAVTLKRSVEPGRVRFEMNRSLTGQGHESYDQSPARTETFGAVLAQRLFATGLVERVHVYSSVVTVDLVPGSNAETLTPVIVDLYQYWKPGMEPSLPTA
;
A
#
# COMPACT_ATOMS: atom_id res chain seq x y z
N MET A 1 20.82 -5.50 -9.80
CA MET A 1 19.73 -4.57 -10.17
C MET A 1 18.43 -5.13 -9.62
N GLY A 2 17.80 -4.45 -8.65
CA GLY A 2 16.53 -4.93 -8.09
C GLY A 2 15.42 -4.87 -9.12
N GLN A 3 14.56 -5.90 -9.18
CA GLN A 3 13.39 -5.91 -10.06
C GLN A 3 12.45 -4.75 -9.68
N PRO A 4 11.82 -4.05 -10.66
CA PRO A 4 10.83 -3.03 -10.37
C PRO A 4 9.63 -3.60 -9.60
N VAL A 5 9.01 -2.75 -8.77
CA VAL A 5 7.76 -3.13 -8.11
C VAL A 5 6.64 -3.08 -9.13
N ALA A 6 6.07 -4.24 -9.43
CA ALA A 6 4.91 -4.38 -10.29
C ALA A 6 3.66 -4.40 -9.41
N VAL A 7 2.65 -3.63 -9.80
CA VAL A 7 1.35 -3.56 -9.14
C VAL A 7 0.28 -3.86 -10.17
N THR A 8 -0.55 -4.85 -9.88
CA THR A 8 -1.71 -5.23 -10.70
C THR A 8 -2.98 -4.86 -9.95
N LEU A 9 -3.77 -3.97 -10.55
CA LEU A 9 -5.10 -3.60 -10.06
C LEU A 9 -6.13 -4.64 -10.54
N LYS A 10 -6.89 -5.20 -9.61
CA LYS A 10 -8.03 -6.09 -9.87
C LYS A 10 -9.28 -5.53 -9.21
N ARG A 11 -10.37 -5.46 -9.97
CA ARG A 11 -11.68 -5.13 -9.41
C ARG A 11 -12.23 -6.31 -8.60
N SER A 12 -12.89 -6.01 -7.48
CA SER A 12 -13.63 -7.01 -6.71
C SER A 12 -15.03 -7.23 -7.30
N VAL A 13 -15.70 -8.29 -6.87
CA VAL A 13 -17.14 -8.49 -7.08
C VAL A 13 -17.98 -7.49 -6.28
N GLU A 14 -17.45 -7.00 -5.17
CA GLU A 14 -18.07 -5.97 -4.34
C GLU A 14 -17.83 -4.58 -4.96
N PRO A 15 -18.88 -3.82 -5.30
CA PRO A 15 -18.74 -2.49 -5.86
C PRO A 15 -17.93 -1.57 -4.93
N GLY A 16 -17.05 -0.74 -5.51
CA GLY A 16 -16.20 0.18 -4.74
C GLY A 16 -14.97 -0.49 -4.08
N ARG A 17 -14.90 -1.83 -4.02
CA ARG A 17 -13.73 -2.54 -3.53
C ARG A 17 -12.78 -2.92 -4.67
N VAL A 18 -11.50 -2.64 -4.47
CA VAL A 18 -10.43 -3.02 -5.39
C VAL A 18 -9.29 -3.70 -4.67
N ARG A 19 -8.52 -4.50 -5.41
CA ARG A 19 -7.37 -5.23 -4.91
C ARG A 19 -6.15 -4.89 -5.74
N PHE A 20 -5.09 -4.45 -5.07
CA PHE A 20 -3.77 -4.29 -5.65
C PHE A 20 -2.94 -5.51 -5.27
N GLU A 21 -2.41 -6.21 -6.25
CA GLU A 21 -1.48 -7.31 -6.07
C GLU A 21 -0.08 -6.88 -6.50
N MET A 22 0.91 -7.17 -5.66
CA MET A 22 2.29 -6.76 -5.87
C MET A 22 3.22 -7.96 -6.03
N ASN A 23 4.38 -7.72 -6.63
CA ASN A 23 5.52 -8.64 -6.58
C ASN A 23 6.42 -8.45 -5.34
N ARG A 24 5.91 -7.80 -4.29
CA ARG A 24 6.60 -7.53 -3.01
C ARG A 24 5.65 -7.75 -1.83
N SER A 25 6.13 -8.37 -0.77
CA SER A 25 5.35 -8.53 0.46
C SER A 25 5.42 -7.25 1.31
N LEU A 26 4.27 -6.77 1.75
CA LEU A 26 4.11 -5.66 2.69
C LEU A 26 4.12 -6.14 4.14
N THR A 27 3.50 -7.29 4.38
CA THR A 27 3.42 -7.92 5.69
C THR A 27 3.99 -9.33 5.64
N GLY A 28 4.38 -9.86 6.80
CA GLY A 28 4.74 -11.27 6.97
C GLY A 28 3.48 -12.13 7.10
N GLN A 29 3.23 -12.64 8.31
CA GLN A 29 2.05 -13.47 8.62
C GLN A 29 0.84 -12.65 9.12
N GLY A 30 1.00 -11.34 9.31
CA GLY A 30 -0.03 -10.48 9.88
C GLY A 30 -1.01 -9.93 8.83
N HIS A 31 -2.29 -9.89 9.21
CA HIS A 31 -3.31 -9.08 8.56
C HIS A 31 -3.38 -7.72 9.26
N GLU A 32 -3.39 -6.64 8.48
CA GLU A 32 -3.56 -5.29 9.00
C GLU A 32 -4.80 -4.66 8.36
N SER A 33 -5.73 -4.15 9.19
CA SER A 33 -6.96 -3.49 8.75
C SER A 33 -7.04 -2.10 9.34
N TYR A 34 -7.45 -1.14 8.51
CA TYR A 34 -7.54 0.27 8.86
C TYR A 34 -8.83 0.86 8.32
N ASP A 35 -9.71 1.31 9.21
CA ASP A 35 -10.93 2.06 8.88
C ASP A 35 -10.71 3.59 8.92
N GLN A 36 -9.49 4.02 9.27
CA GLN A 36 -9.06 5.41 9.31
C GLN A 36 -7.53 5.49 9.20
N SER A 37 -6.99 6.69 8.93
CA SER A 37 -5.55 6.91 8.90
C SER A 37 -4.91 6.51 10.23
N PRO A 38 -3.94 5.58 10.25
CA PRO A 38 -3.30 5.16 11.48
C PRO A 38 -2.46 6.29 12.09
N ALA A 39 -2.51 6.41 13.42
CA ALA A 39 -1.73 7.40 14.17
C ALA A 39 -0.25 7.01 14.30
N ARG A 40 0.08 5.73 14.16
CA ARG A 40 1.45 5.20 14.18
C ARG A 40 1.76 4.49 12.88
N THR A 41 2.99 4.64 12.39
CA THR A 41 3.44 4.12 11.09
C THR A 41 4.67 3.22 11.24
N GLU A 42 4.61 2.28 12.18
CA GLU A 42 5.71 1.36 12.50
C GLU A 42 5.81 0.19 11.52
N THR A 43 4.72 -0.13 10.80
CA THR A 43 4.67 -1.18 9.76
C THR A 43 4.56 -0.57 8.36
N PHE A 44 5.00 -1.31 7.33
CA PHE A 44 4.75 -0.91 5.93
C PHE A 44 3.26 -0.79 5.63
N GLY A 45 2.43 -1.66 6.21
CA GLY A 45 0.97 -1.59 6.09
C GLY A 45 0.41 -0.28 6.65
N ALA A 46 0.87 0.16 7.82
CA ALA A 46 0.46 1.41 8.44
C ALA A 46 0.93 2.64 7.65
N VAL A 47 2.19 2.65 7.17
CA VAL A 47 2.70 3.72 6.30
C VAL A 47 1.86 3.81 5.02
N LEU A 48 1.56 2.66 4.40
CA LEU A 48 0.76 2.62 3.18
C LEU A 48 -0.66 3.11 3.43
N ALA A 49 -1.31 2.64 4.49
CA ALA A 49 -2.65 3.05 4.86
C ALA A 49 -2.71 4.57 5.07
N GLN A 50 -1.76 5.14 5.83
CA GLN A 50 -1.69 6.60 6.02
C GLN A 50 -1.61 7.36 4.68
N ARG A 51 -0.73 6.91 3.77
CA ARG A 51 -0.59 7.54 2.44
C ARG A 51 -1.85 7.42 1.59
N LEU A 52 -2.53 6.28 1.64
CA LEU A 52 -3.78 6.04 0.91
C LEU A 52 -4.91 6.91 1.45
N PHE A 53 -5.06 7.01 2.78
CA PHE A 53 -6.05 7.89 3.40
C PHE A 53 -5.79 9.36 3.10
N ALA A 54 -4.53 9.79 3.04
CA ALA A 54 -4.16 11.16 2.69
C ALA A 54 -4.61 11.59 1.27
N THR A 55 -4.94 10.65 0.38
CA THR A 55 -5.51 10.97 -0.94
C THR A 55 -6.96 11.44 -0.88
N GLY A 56 -7.69 11.13 0.20
CA GLY A 56 -9.14 11.37 0.32
C GLY A 56 -10.01 10.46 -0.55
N LEU A 57 -9.42 9.47 -1.23
CA LEU A 57 -10.13 8.56 -2.16
C LEU A 57 -10.51 7.21 -1.54
N VAL A 58 -10.15 6.99 -0.27
CA VAL A 58 -10.17 5.69 0.40
C VAL A 58 -10.93 5.75 1.71
N GLU A 59 -11.84 4.79 1.91
CA GLU A 59 -12.62 4.61 3.13
C GLU A 59 -12.03 3.54 4.05
N ARG A 60 -11.46 2.48 3.47
CA ARG A 60 -10.87 1.37 4.23
C ARG A 60 -9.69 0.75 3.51
N VAL A 61 -8.69 0.33 4.27
CA VAL A 61 -7.50 -0.37 3.77
C VAL A 61 -7.33 -1.68 4.54
N HIS A 62 -7.14 -2.78 3.82
CA HIS A 62 -6.70 -4.05 4.39
C HIS A 62 -5.44 -4.52 3.66
N VAL A 63 -4.43 -4.91 4.43
CA VAL A 63 -3.12 -5.33 3.92
C VAL A 63 -2.83 -6.74 4.40
N TYR A 64 -2.45 -7.61 3.46
CA TYR A 64 -1.98 -8.95 3.76
C TYR A 64 -0.99 -9.44 2.71
N SER A 65 0.20 -9.86 3.16
CA SER A 65 1.27 -10.33 2.29
C SER A 65 1.56 -9.30 1.18
N SER A 66 1.44 -9.66 -0.10
CA SER A 66 1.61 -8.76 -1.24
C SER A 66 0.32 -8.13 -1.77
N VAL A 67 -0.75 -8.18 -0.98
CA VAL A 67 -2.11 -7.80 -1.39
C VAL A 67 -2.61 -6.64 -0.55
N VAL A 68 -3.12 -5.62 -1.23
CA VAL A 68 -3.81 -4.47 -0.61
C VAL A 68 -5.23 -4.43 -1.13
N THR A 69 -6.18 -4.57 -0.23
CA THR A 69 -7.60 -4.39 -0.53
C THR A 69 -8.00 -3.00 -0.07
N VAL A 70 -8.67 -2.26 -0.93
CA VAL A 70 -9.08 -0.87 -0.68
C VAL A 70 -10.57 -0.75 -0.97
N ASP A 71 -11.30 -0.15 -0.02
CA ASP A 71 -12.65 0.36 -0.25
C ASP A 71 -12.54 1.84 -0.63
N LEU A 72 -13.06 2.18 -1.79
CA LEU A 72 -12.96 3.51 -2.38
C LEU A 72 -14.15 4.37 -2.00
N VAL A 73 -13.90 5.66 -1.79
CA VAL A 73 -14.96 6.67 -1.71
C VAL A 73 -15.75 6.64 -3.04
N PRO A 74 -17.10 6.65 -3.01
CA PRO A 74 -17.91 6.59 -4.23
C PRO A 74 -17.50 7.62 -5.29
N GLY A 75 -17.31 7.17 -6.53
CA GLY A 75 -16.87 8.01 -7.65
C GLY A 75 -15.35 8.17 -7.80
N SER A 76 -14.55 7.62 -6.89
CA SER A 76 -13.09 7.69 -6.98
C SER A 76 -12.51 6.75 -8.05
N ASN A 77 -11.38 7.16 -8.65
CA ASN A 77 -10.64 6.30 -9.57
C ASN A 77 -9.55 5.52 -8.82
N ALA A 78 -9.62 4.19 -8.85
CA ALA A 78 -8.63 3.32 -8.24
C ALA A 78 -7.23 3.44 -8.88
N GLU A 79 -7.15 3.74 -10.17
CA GLU A 79 -5.88 3.72 -10.92
C GLU A 79 -4.89 4.76 -10.38
N THR A 80 -5.38 5.88 -9.85
CA THR A 80 -4.57 6.95 -9.28
C THR A 80 -3.89 6.56 -7.96
N LEU A 81 -4.29 5.45 -7.33
CA LEU A 81 -3.66 4.93 -6.10
C LEU A 81 -2.43 4.07 -6.39
N THR A 82 -2.32 3.52 -7.60
CA THR A 82 -1.16 2.72 -8.04
C THR A 82 0.19 3.42 -7.79
N PRO A 83 0.40 4.70 -8.18
CA PRO A 83 1.68 5.36 -7.91
C PRO A 83 1.98 5.54 -6.41
N VAL A 84 0.96 5.74 -5.56
CA VAL A 84 1.14 5.85 -4.09
C VAL A 84 1.69 4.54 -3.52
N ILE A 85 1.14 3.42 -4.02
CA ILE A 85 1.51 2.07 -3.64
C ILE A 85 2.94 1.74 -4.10
N VAL A 86 3.30 2.11 -5.33
CA VAL A 86 4.67 1.94 -5.86
C VAL A 86 5.67 2.80 -5.09
N ASP A 87 5.28 4.02 -4.67
CA ASP A 87 6.13 4.93 -3.91
C ASP A 87 6.56 4.40 -2.53
N LEU A 88 5.78 3.48 -1.95
CA LEU A 88 6.11 2.86 -0.67
C LEU A 88 7.48 2.17 -0.67
N TYR A 89 7.85 1.52 -1.77
CA TYR A 89 9.09 0.76 -1.87
C TYR A 89 10.29 1.60 -2.34
N GLN A 90 10.13 2.92 -2.42
CA GLN A 90 11.19 3.83 -2.89
C GLN A 90 12.22 4.16 -1.79
N TYR A 91 12.69 3.14 -1.05
CA TYR A 91 14.02 3.17 -0.42
C TYR A 91 15.17 3.22 -1.46
N TRP A 92 14.85 3.32 -2.75
CA TRP A 92 15.75 3.63 -3.86
C TRP A 92 15.45 4.98 -4.54
N LYS A 93 14.96 6.00 -3.81
CA LYS A 93 15.12 7.38 -4.30
C LYS A 93 16.61 7.76 -4.19
N PRO A 94 17.20 8.46 -5.18
CA PRO A 94 18.55 8.99 -5.05
C PRO A 94 18.68 9.80 -3.74
N GLY A 95 19.59 9.38 -2.84
CA GLY A 95 19.85 10.05 -1.56
C GLY A 95 19.39 9.32 -0.28
N MET A 96 18.77 8.14 -0.37
CA MET A 96 18.52 7.28 0.80
C MET A 96 19.54 6.13 0.85
N GLU A 97 20.37 6.07 1.89
CA GLU A 97 21.22 4.91 2.19
C GLU A 97 20.49 3.95 3.14
N PRO A 98 20.45 2.64 2.84
CA PRO A 98 19.93 1.65 3.78
C PRO A 98 20.83 1.61 5.02
N SER A 99 20.26 1.74 6.22
CA SER A 99 20.99 1.46 7.46
C SER A 99 21.24 -0.04 7.56
N LEU A 100 22.45 -0.47 7.23
CA LEU A 100 22.91 -1.84 7.52
C LEU A 100 23.02 -2.00 9.03
N PRO A 101 22.47 -3.07 9.64
CA PRO A 101 22.71 -3.35 11.05
C PRO A 101 24.21 -3.56 11.24
N THR A 102 24.83 -2.75 12.11
CA THR A 102 26.21 -2.94 12.53
C THR A 102 26.32 -4.28 13.25
N ALA A 103 27.27 -5.10 12.80
CA ALA A 103 27.59 -6.41 13.37
C ALA A 103 28.10 -6.33 14.81
#